data_AF-A0A0C3BT59-F1
#
_entry.id   AF-A0A0C3BT59-F1
#
_cell.length_a   1.000
_cell.length_b   1.000
_cell.length_c   1.000
_cell.angle_alpha   90.00
_cell.angle_beta   90.00
_cell.angle_gamma   90.00
#
_symmetry.space_group_name_H-M   'P 1'
#
loop_
_entity.id
_entity.type
_entity.pdbx_description
1 polymer ?
#
loop_
_entity_poly.entity_id
_entity_poly.type
_entity_poly.pdbx_seq_one_letter_code
_entity_poly.pdbx_strand_id
1 'polypeptide(L)'
;ANKENETQGIRQFLRTCVPPMDGFLKHFLDFGCYNEGFLRGLSKWDPEEKAKLLKKILAGPEGKGATEMEIAVIQNHLGRYFMDK
;
A
#
# COMPACT_ATOMS: atom_id res chain seq x y z
N ALA A 1 -16.45 13.66 5.85
CA ALA A 1 -15.67 12.60 6.53
C ALA A 1 -14.29 13.16 6.86
N ASN A 2 -13.80 12.94 8.08
CA ASN A 2 -12.52 13.49 8.52
C ASN A 2 -11.38 12.73 7.82
N LYS A 3 -10.74 13.35 6.81
CA LYS A 3 -9.70 12.70 5.97
C LYS A 3 -8.57 12.09 6.82
N GLU A 4 -8.29 12.63 8.00
CA GLU A 4 -7.27 12.10 8.92
C GLU A 4 -7.55 10.67 9.38
N ASN A 5 -8.81 10.34 9.72
CA ASN A 5 -9.18 8.98 10.15
C ASN A 5 -9.11 7.95 9.01
N GLU A 6 -9.41 8.37 7.78
CA GLU A 6 -9.38 7.47 6.62
C GLU A 6 -7.93 7.04 6.31
N THR A 7 -7.01 8.00 6.34
CA THR A 7 -5.58 7.74 6.06
C THR A 7 -4.85 6.95 7.15
N GLN A 8 -5.42 6.90 8.36
CA GLN A 8 -4.84 6.17 9.50
C GLN A 8 -4.68 4.68 9.19
N GLY A 9 -5.63 4.07 8.49
CA GLY A 9 -5.57 2.67 8.11
C GLY A 9 -4.42 2.33 7.16
N ILE A 10 -4.16 3.20 6.19
CA ILE A 10 -3.03 3.05 5.26
C ILE A 10 -1.70 3.18 6.00
N ARG A 11 -1.58 4.22 6.83
CA ARG A 11 -0.38 4.44 7.64
C ARG A 11 -0.13 3.25 8.57
N GLN A 12 -1.17 2.74 9.21
CA GLN A 12 -1.07 1.59 10.11
C GLN A 12 -0.59 0.37 9.37
N PHE A 13 -1.20 0.03 8.23
CA PHE A 13 -0.76 -1.05 7.36
C PHE A 13 0.72 -0.92 7.01
N LEU A 14 1.15 0.24 6.48
CA LEU A 14 2.53 0.44 6.06
C LEU A 14 3.55 0.30 7.20
N ARG A 15 3.17 0.64 8.43
CA ARG A 15 4.00 0.42 9.64
C ARG A 15 4.10 -1.04 10.06
N THR A 16 3.14 -1.88 9.68
CA THR A 16 3.21 -3.33 9.93
C THR A 16 4.11 -4.09 8.97
N CYS A 17 4.52 -3.46 7.86
CA CYS A 17 5.50 -4.01 6.94
C CYS A 17 6.87 -4.19 7.62
N VAL A 18 7.62 -5.20 7.19
CA VAL A 18 9.00 -5.43 7.65
C VAL A 18 9.94 -5.42 6.42
N PRO A 19 10.76 -4.36 6.22
CA PRO A 19 10.85 -3.15 7.05
C PRO A 19 9.60 -2.24 6.92
N PRO A 20 9.39 -1.29 7.84
CA PRO A 20 8.30 -0.33 7.76
C PRO A 20 8.32 0.44 6.43
N MET A 21 7.15 0.58 5.81
CA MET A 21 6.97 1.19 4.49
C MET A 21 6.21 2.52 4.56
N ASP A 22 6.08 3.14 5.74
CA ASP A 22 5.28 4.35 5.93
C ASP A 22 5.89 5.61 5.29
N GLY A 23 7.14 5.53 4.83
CA GLY A 23 7.73 6.51 3.90
C GLY A 23 6.96 6.63 2.58
N PHE A 24 6.27 5.57 2.15
CA PHE A 24 5.42 5.58 0.95
C PHE A 24 4.01 6.11 1.17
N LEU A 25 3.65 6.53 2.40
CA LEU A 25 2.29 6.97 2.69
C LEU A 25 1.81 8.06 1.73
N LYS A 26 2.65 9.06 1.44
CA LYS A 26 2.30 10.14 0.52
C LYS A 26 1.96 9.61 -0.88
N HIS A 27 2.69 8.61 -1.37
CA HIS A 27 2.47 8.02 -2.68
C HIS A 27 1.10 7.32 -2.77
N PHE A 28 0.70 6.60 -1.71
CA PHE A 28 -0.64 6.01 -1.62
C PHE A 28 -1.72 7.10 -1.64
N LEU A 29 -1.54 8.19 -0.88
CA LEU A 29 -2.52 9.28 -0.83
C LEU A 29 -2.62 10.04 -2.15
N ASP A 30 -1.49 10.31 -2.81
CA ASP A 30 -1.46 10.99 -4.10
C ASP A 30 -2.12 10.15 -5.20
N PHE A 31 -2.01 8.82 -5.13
CA PHE A 31 -2.68 7.91 -6.07
C PHE A 31 -4.20 7.82 -5.85
N GLY A 32 -4.68 8.15 -4.65
CA GLY A 32 -6.10 8.02 -4.30
C GLY A 32 -6.43 6.90 -3.30
N CYS A 33 -5.42 6.25 -2.73
CA CYS A 33 -5.58 5.18 -1.75
C CYS A 33 -5.82 5.77 -0.36
N TYR A 34 -7.05 6.16 -0.05
CA TYR A 34 -7.36 6.90 1.18
C TYR A 34 -7.81 6.06 2.37
N ASN A 35 -8.17 4.79 2.20
CA ASN A 35 -8.75 3.98 3.29
C ASN A 35 -8.41 2.49 3.19
N GLU A 36 -8.65 1.75 4.28
CA GLU A 36 -8.40 0.30 4.33
C GLU A 36 -9.23 -0.51 3.33
N GLY A 37 -10.38 0.01 2.88
CA GLY A 37 -11.22 -0.65 1.88
C GLY A 37 -10.49 -0.85 0.56
N PHE A 38 -9.68 0.14 0.14
CA PHE A 38 -8.81 0.01 -1.02
C PHE A 38 -7.78 -1.12 -0.84
N LEU A 39 -7.07 -1.15 0.29
CA LEU A 39 -6.08 -2.19 0.56
C LEU A 39 -6.70 -3.59 0.62
N ARG A 40 -7.92 -3.69 1.18
CA ARG A 40 -8.70 -4.93 1.23
C ARG A 40 -9.15 -5.39 -0.17
N GLY A 41 -9.47 -4.45 -1.06
CA GLY A 41 -9.74 -4.75 -2.46
C GLY A 41 -8.48 -5.28 -3.14
N LEU A 42 -7.37 -4.54 -2.99
CA LEU A 42 -6.08 -4.88 -3.58
C LEU A 42 -5.54 -6.23 -3.09
N SER A 43 -5.75 -6.60 -1.82
CA SER A 43 -5.27 -7.88 -1.28
C SER A 43 -5.85 -9.09 -2.02
N LYS A 44 -7.05 -8.96 -2.59
CA LYS A 44 -7.76 -10.00 -3.35
C LYS A 44 -7.32 -10.14 -4.81
N TRP A 45 -6.54 -9.19 -5.32
CA TRP A 45 -6.09 -9.21 -6.71
C TRP A 45 -5.00 -10.27 -6.91
N ASP A 46 -4.87 -10.70 -8.16
CA ASP A 46 -3.82 -11.60 -8.59
C ASP A 46 -2.44 -10.99 -8.32
N PRO A 47 -1.44 -11.82 -7.95
CA PRO A 47 -0.11 -11.34 -7.59
C PRO A 47 0.55 -10.43 -8.63
N GLU A 48 0.35 -10.70 -9.92
CA GLU A 48 0.94 -9.91 -11.00
C GLU A 48 0.27 -8.54 -11.15
N GLU A 49 -1.06 -8.49 -11.10
CA GLU A 49 -1.82 -7.25 -11.20
C GLU A 49 -1.57 -6.34 -10.00
N LYS A 50 -1.50 -6.94 -8.81
CA LYS A 50 -1.13 -6.28 -7.56
C LYS A 50 0.25 -5.65 -7.66
N ALA A 51 1.24 -6.40 -8.16
CA ALA A 51 2.60 -5.87 -8.36
C ALA A 51 2.62 -4.71 -9.37
N LYS A 52 1.88 -4.81 -10.48
CA LYS A 52 1.76 -3.73 -11.48
C LYS A 52 1.17 -2.45 -10.88
N LEU A 53 0.13 -2.57 -10.04
CA LEU A 53 -0.47 -1.42 -9.38
C LEU A 53 0.46 -0.82 -8.34
N LEU A 54 1.09 -1.65 -7.50
CA LEU A 54 2.05 -1.19 -6.50
C LEU A 54 3.23 -0.45 -7.15
N LYS A 55 3.76 -0.93 -8.28
CA LYS A 55 4.78 -0.21 -9.06
C LYS A 55 4.34 1.22 -9.40
N LYS A 56 3.08 1.39 -9.85
CA LYS A 56 2.53 2.72 -10.20
C LYS A 56 2.36 3.61 -8.98
N ILE A 57 1.81 3.07 -7.89
CA ILE A 57 1.63 3.83 -6.65
C ILE A 57 3.00 4.29 -6.15
N LEU A 58 3.94 3.36 -5.97
CA LEU A 58 5.21 3.62 -5.32
C LEU A 58 6.16 4.50 -6.15
N ALA A 59 6.01 4.54 -7.48
CA ALA A 59 6.77 5.46 -8.32
C ALA A 59 6.50 6.94 -7.99
N GLY A 60 5.32 7.24 -7.43
CA GLY A 60 4.89 8.60 -7.14
C GLY A 60 4.84 9.51 -8.38
N PRO A 61 4.56 10.80 -8.19
CA PRO A 61 4.51 11.76 -9.30
C PRO A 61 5.88 12.05 -9.93
N GLU A 62 6.98 11.81 -9.21
CA GLU A 62 8.35 12.02 -9.71
C GLU A 62 8.91 10.82 -10.50
N GLY A 63 8.19 9.69 -10.54
CA GLY A 63 8.60 8.52 -11.31
C GLY A 63 9.82 7.77 -10.76
N LYS A 64 10.26 8.06 -9.53
CA LYS A 64 11.29 7.27 -8.84
C LYS A 64 10.67 5.95 -8.43
N GLY A 65 10.84 4.94 -9.28
CA GLY A 65 10.25 3.61 -9.08
C GLY A 65 10.69 2.98 -7.76
N ALA A 66 9.77 2.27 -7.11
CA ALA A 66 10.14 1.35 -6.04
C ALA A 66 10.93 0.16 -6.57
N THR A 67 11.82 -0.32 -5.73
CA THR A 67 12.54 -1.57 -5.92
C THR A 67 11.58 -2.76 -5.90
N GLU A 68 11.99 -3.86 -6.54
CA GLU A 68 11.23 -5.12 -6.49
C GLU A 68 11.06 -5.63 -5.05
N MET A 69 12.03 -5.34 -4.18
CA MET A 69 11.98 -5.71 -2.76
C MET A 69 10.86 -4.97 -2.02
N GLU A 70 10.72 -3.67 -2.21
CA GLU A 70 9.66 -2.87 -1.58
C GLU A 70 8.27 -3.34 -2.01
N ILE A 71 8.11 -3.65 -3.30
CA ILE A 71 6.86 -4.20 -3.85
C ILE A 71 6.56 -5.57 -3.20
N ALA A 72 7.55 -6.45 -3.13
CA ALA A 72 7.39 -7.78 -2.55
C ALA A 72 7.01 -7.71 -1.06
N VAL A 73 7.62 -6.81 -0.29
CA VAL A 73 7.28 -6.61 1.13
C VAL A 73 5.82 -6.18 1.28
N ILE A 74 5.40 -5.13 0.57
CA ILE A 74 4.02 -4.62 0.67
C ILE A 74 3.01 -5.69 0.22
N GLN A 75 3.30 -6.41 -0.86
CA GLN A 75 2.46 -7.47 -1.38
C GLN A 75 2.29 -8.64 -0.40
N ASN A 76 3.38 -9.09 0.24
CA ASN A 76 3.33 -10.14 1.24
C ASN A 76 2.54 -9.72 2.48
N HIS A 77 2.72 -8.48 2.93
CA HIS A 77 2.01 -7.96 4.09
C HIS A 77 0.52 -7.69 3.80
N LEU A 78 0.14 -7.30 2.57
CA LEU A 78 -1.27 -7.11 2.17
C LEU A 78 -2.10 -8.38 2.37
N GLY A 79 -1.55 -9.55 2.03
CA GLY A 79 -2.25 -10.82 2.23
C GLY A 79 -2.50 -11.13 3.70
N ARG A 80 -1.49 -10.91 4.54
CA ARG A 80 -1.54 -11.22 5.98
C ARG A 80 -2.39 -10.22 6.77
N TYR A 81 -2.29 -8.92 6.47
CA TYR A 81 -2.96 -7.84 7.19
C TYR A 81 -4.49 -7.98 7.27
N PHE A 82 -5.10 -8.67 6.29
CA PHE A 82 -6.54 -8.93 6.24
C PHE A 82 -6.94 -10.38 6.51
N MET A 83 -5.98 -11.29 6.76
CA MET A 83 -6.29 -12.65 7.25
C MET A 83 -6.48 -12.66 8.77
N ASP A 84 -5.81 -11.76 9.49
CA ASP A 84 -5.82 -11.67 10.95
C ASP A 84 -6.86 -10.67 11.53
N LYS A 85 -7.70 -10.06 10.66
CA LYS A 85 -8.73 -9.07 11.02
C LYS A 85 -10.12 -9.51 10.55
#